data_AF-A0A7X9CAL7-F1
#
_entry.id   AF-A0A7X9CAL7-F1
#
_cell.length_a   1.000
_cell.length_b   1.000
_cell.length_c   1.000
_cell.angle_alpha   90.00
_cell.angle_beta   90.00
_cell.angle_gamma   90.00
#
_symmetry.space_group_name_H-M   'P 1'
#
loop_
_entity.id
_entity.type
_entity.pdbx_description
1 polymer ?
#
loop_
_entity_poly.entity_id
_entity_poly.type
_entity_poly.pdbx_seq_one_letter_code
_entity_poly.pdbx_strand_id
1 'polypeptide(L)'
;MTMGRKAFLTSATLGLAGVVAGCSPTFGPGGAGVRTGSEDGPSDADAVLAEAQVADLPSEAAPEMTERAAPEGYDWAREVAFSAPTAEVDAWLEESFGSADVAPAVFTLNPAVAEAFEVEDVPETWRSMKTSVEGTRLELMLLIDDADPAAVRLHLRRRQD
;
A
#
# COMPACT_ATOMS: atom_id res chain seq x y z
N MET A 1 -58.97 33.09 2.95
CA MET A 1 -59.97 32.34 3.74
C MET A 1 -59.54 30.90 3.76
N THR A 2 -59.00 30.44 4.88
CA THR A 2 -58.51 29.07 5.05
C THR A 2 -59.37 28.44 6.16
N MET A 3 -60.11 27.39 5.86
CA MET A 3 -60.85 26.63 6.87
C MET A 3 -60.99 25.17 6.44
N GLY A 4 -60.65 24.25 7.35
CA GLY A 4 -60.90 22.81 7.24
C GLY A 4 -59.76 21.95 7.79
N ARG A 5 -59.39 22.00 9.08
CA ARG A 5 -59.99 21.37 10.29
C ARG A 5 -59.74 19.84 10.44
N LYS A 6 -58.98 19.53 11.52
CA LYS A 6 -59.15 18.45 12.53
C LYS A 6 -58.72 17.02 12.12
N ALA A 7 -58.16 16.16 12.98
CA ALA A 7 -58.11 16.08 14.44
C ALA A 7 -56.87 15.22 14.88
N PHE A 8 -56.13 15.59 15.92
CA PHE A 8 -56.16 15.08 17.32
C PHE A 8 -55.53 13.69 17.60
N LEU A 9 -54.34 13.74 18.24
CA LEU A 9 -53.78 12.97 19.38
C LEU A 9 -53.94 11.44 19.45
N THR A 10 -52.84 10.74 19.80
CA THR A 10 -52.66 10.02 21.10
C THR A 10 -51.22 9.52 21.29
N SER A 11 -50.63 9.85 22.44
CA SER A 11 -49.38 9.33 23.07
C SER A 11 -49.48 7.83 23.40
N ALA A 12 -48.51 7.03 23.86
CA ALA A 12 -47.15 7.15 24.36
C ALA A 12 -46.44 5.81 23.99
N THR A 13 -45.17 5.53 24.28
CA THR A 13 -44.74 4.94 25.56
C THR A 13 -43.21 4.87 25.58
N LEU A 14 -42.64 5.24 26.73
CA LEU A 14 -41.23 5.05 27.09
C LEU A 14 -40.84 3.56 27.10
N GLY A 15 -39.66 3.25 26.56
CA GLY A 15 -38.94 2.02 26.82
C GLY A 15 -37.48 2.34 27.12
N LEU A 16 -37.11 2.27 28.39
CA LEU A 16 -35.80 2.60 28.94
C LEU A 16 -35.19 1.31 29.51
N ALA A 17 -34.16 0.76 28.86
CA ALA A 17 -33.19 -0.24 29.37
C ALA A 17 -32.28 -0.66 28.19
N GLY A 18 -30.96 -0.73 28.26
CA GLY A 18 -30.02 -0.57 29.37
C GLY A 18 -28.59 -0.43 28.85
N VAL A 19 -27.74 0.19 29.67
CA VAL A 19 -26.27 0.10 29.65
C VAL A 19 -25.94 -1.23 30.37
N VAL A 20 -24.97 -2.08 30.01
CA VAL A 20 -23.50 -1.91 30.02
C VAL A 20 -22.85 -3.11 29.32
N ALA A 21 -21.60 -2.90 28.89
CA ALA A 21 -20.47 -3.84 28.86
C ALA A 21 -20.18 -4.59 27.55
N GLY A 22 -19.17 -4.08 26.84
CA GLY A 22 -17.95 -4.84 26.58
C GLY A 22 -18.05 -6.04 25.64
N CYS A 23 -17.81 -5.81 24.36
CA CYS A 23 -17.11 -6.76 23.52
C CYS A 23 -15.96 -6.01 22.86
N SER A 24 -14.83 -5.93 23.57
CA SER A 24 -13.54 -5.85 22.91
C SER A 24 -13.48 -6.96 21.86
N PRO A 25 -13.01 -6.73 20.62
CA PRO A 25 -12.48 -7.85 19.87
C PRO A 25 -11.28 -8.38 20.67
N THR A 26 -11.42 -9.60 21.16
CA THR A 26 -10.33 -10.41 21.71
C THR A 26 -9.21 -10.46 20.68
N PHE A 27 -8.14 -9.68 20.91
CA PHE A 27 -6.82 -10.01 20.37
C PHE A 27 -6.32 -11.22 21.13
N GLY A 28 -6.62 -12.41 20.60
CA GLY A 28 -5.98 -13.64 21.02
C GLY A 28 -4.50 -13.58 20.63
N PRO A 29 -3.57 -13.98 21.51
CA PRO A 29 -2.17 -14.10 21.14
C PRO A 29 -2.00 -15.40 20.33
N GLY A 30 -1.38 -15.31 19.15
CA GLY A 30 -0.91 -16.47 18.43
C GLY A 30 -1.90 -17.04 17.41
N GLY A 31 -1.94 -16.41 16.24
CA GLY A 31 -2.31 -17.05 14.99
C GLY A 31 -1.48 -16.38 13.92
N ALA A 32 -0.68 -17.15 13.18
CA ALA A 32 -0.08 -16.66 11.94
C ALA A 32 -1.24 -16.27 11.03
N GLY A 33 -1.57 -14.97 11.04
CA GLY A 33 -2.62 -14.42 10.20
C GLY A 33 -2.17 -14.66 8.77
N VAL A 34 -2.87 -15.56 8.07
CA VAL A 34 -2.84 -15.57 6.62
C VAL A 34 -3.32 -14.18 6.22
N ARG A 35 -2.36 -13.31 5.85
CA ARG A 35 -2.66 -11.99 5.31
C ARG A 35 -3.39 -12.22 4.00
N THR A 36 -4.70 -12.28 4.04
CA THR A 36 -5.53 -12.19 2.85
C THR A 36 -5.41 -10.74 2.40
N GLY A 37 -4.49 -10.48 1.46
CA GLY A 37 -4.40 -9.17 0.82
C GLY A 37 -5.78 -8.75 0.30
N SER A 38 -6.07 -7.46 0.39
CA SER A 38 -7.37 -6.92 -0.02
C SER A 38 -7.69 -7.33 -1.47
N GLU A 39 -8.92 -7.77 -1.74
CA GLU A 39 -9.37 -8.07 -3.10
C GLU A 39 -9.33 -6.82 -3.99
N ASP A 40 -9.56 -5.64 -3.40
CA ASP A 40 -9.49 -4.33 -4.05
C ASP A 40 -8.10 -3.66 -3.96
N GLY A 41 -7.13 -4.34 -3.33
CA GLY A 41 -5.79 -3.82 -3.05
C GLY A 41 -5.69 -2.91 -1.83
N PRO A 42 -4.46 -2.52 -1.43
CA PRO A 42 -4.23 -1.68 -0.27
C PRO A 42 -4.75 -0.25 -0.49
N SER A 43 -5.24 0.36 0.59
CA SER A 43 -5.95 1.65 0.61
C SER A 43 -5.05 2.87 0.75
N ASP A 44 -3.81 2.69 1.18
CA ASP A 44 -2.86 3.74 1.53
C ASP A 44 -1.43 3.19 1.49
N ALA A 45 -0.44 4.10 1.60
CA ALA A 45 0.97 3.76 1.49
C ALA A 45 1.42 2.80 2.60
N ASP A 46 0.97 2.98 3.84
CA ASP A 46 1.32 2.10 4.96
C ASP A 46 0.82 0.67 4.71
N ALA A 47 -0.40 0.52 4.21
CA ALA A 47 -0.95 -0.78 3.80
C ALA A 47 -0.14 -1.42 2.66
N VAL A 48 0.36 -0.64 1.69
CA VAL A 48 1.25 -1.15 0.62
C VAL A 48 2.54 -1.71 1.22
N LEU A 49 3.18 -0.98 2.13
CA LEU A 49 4.45 -1.42 2.76
C LEU A 49 4.24 -2.68 3.59
N ALA A 50 3.15 -2.74 4.36
CA ALA A 50 2.79 -3.90 5.15
C ALA A 50 2.52 -5.15 4.30
N GLU A 51 1.84 -5.00 3.16
CA GLU A 51 1.61 -6.10 2.20
C GLU A 51 2.90 -6.49 1.45
N ALA A 52 3.75 -5.52 1.11
CA ALA A 52 5.06 -5.75 0.49
C ALA A 52 6.08 -6.41 1.45
N GLN A 53 5.79 -6.47 2.75
CA GLN A 53 6.66 -6.98 3.80
C GLN A 53 8.01 -6.25 3.89
N VAL A 54 7.98 -4.93 3.67
CA VAL A 54 9.15 -4.05 3.80
C VAL A 54 9.06 -3.27 5.12
N ALA A 55 10.17 -2.64 5.53
CA ALA A 55 10.21 -1.81 6.72
C ALA A 55 9.32 -0.56 6.56
N ASP A 56 8.88 -0.01 7.69
CA ASP A 56 8.20 1.29 7.72
C ASP A 56 9.11 2.38 7.15
N LEU A 57 8.52 3.38 6.49
CA LEU A 57 9.29 4.46 5.89
C LEU A 57 9.95 5.36 6.95
N PRO A 58 11.07 6.03 6.60
CA PRO A 58 11.66 7.04 7.47
C PRO A 58 10.63 8.09 7.91
N SER A 59 10.68 8.54 9.17
CA SER A 59 9.64 9.41 9.74
C SER A 59 9.48 10.76 9.06
N GLU A 60 10.50 11.21 8.33
CA GLU A 60 10.49 12.43 7.53
C GLU A 60 10.08 12.20 6.06
N ALA A 61 9.93 10.95 5.64
CA ALA A 61 9.40 10.62 4.33
C ALA A 61 7.91 10.97 4.28
N ALA A 62 7.52 11.74 3.26
CA ALA A 62 6.12 11.95 2.92
C ALA A 62 5.76 11.04 1.73
N PRO A 63 5.20 9.85 1.97
CA PRO A 63 4.85 8.95 0.87
C PRO A 63 3.63 9.45 0.11
N GLU A 64 3.71 9.38 -1.21
CA GLU A 64 2.59 9.59 -2.12
C GLU A 64 2.21 8.25 -2.75
N MET A 65 0.96 7.83 -2.54
CA MET A 65 0.43 6.62 -3.17
C MET A 65 -0.36 6.99 -4.43
N THR A 66 -0.08 6.25 -5.51
CA THR A 66 -0.82 6.32 -6.76
C THR A 66 -1.42 4.97 -7.09
N GLU A 67 -2.72 4.94 -7.39
CA GLU A 67 -3.34 3.75 -7.98
C GLU A 67 -2.94 3.63 -9.45
N ARG A 68 -2.38 2.48 -9.82
CA ARG A 68 -1.98 2.19 -11.19
C ARG A 68 -2.98 1.25 -11.85
N ALA A 69 -3.13 1.38 -13.17
CA ALA A 69 -3.90 0.41 -13.93
C ALA A 69 -3.22 -0.97 -13.83
N ALA A 70 -3.99 -1.99 -13.46
CA ALA A 70 -3.47 -3.35 -13.41
C ALA A 70 -3.23 -3.86 -14.83
N PRO A 71 -2.04 -4.40 -15.13
CA PRO A 71 -1.79 -5.04 -16.41
C PRO A 71 -2.58 -6.36 -16.53
N GLU A 72 -2.64 -6.92 -17.74
CA GLU A 72 -3.34 -8.19 -17.98
C GLU A 72 -2.76 -9.31 -17.08
N GLY A 73 -3.66 -10.06 -16.43
CA GLY A 73 -3.29 -11.10 -15.46
C GLY A 73 -3.02 -10.61 -14.03
N TYR A 74 -3.34 -9.35 -13.72
CA TYR A 74 -3.24 -8.77 -12.38
C TYR A 74 -4.58 -8.22 -11.91
N ASP A 75 -4.85 -8.37 -10.60
CA ASP A 75 -6.07 -7.87 -9.96
C ASP A 75 -5.99 -6.35 -9.74
N TRP A 76 -4.84 -5.87 -9.27
CA TRP A 76 -4.59 -4.47 -8.95
C TRP A 76 -3.09 -4.14 -9.01
N ALA A 77 -2.79 -2.84 -9.12
CA ALA A 77 -1.44 -2.28 -9.06
C ALA A 77 -1.42 -0.96 -8.26
N ARG A 78 -0.36 -0.76 -7.47
CA ARG A 78 -0.17 0.39 -6.57
C ARG A 78 1.27 0.84 -6.64
N GLU A 79 1.48 2.15 -6.70
CA GLU A 79 2.81 2.76 -6.61
C GLU A 79 2.88 3.65 -5.37
N VAL A 80 3.98 3.56 -4.64
CA VAL A 80 4.34 4.46 -3.55
C VAL A 80 5.65 5.13 -3.93
N ALA A 81 5.62 6.45 -4.02
CA ALA A 81 6.80 7.27 -4.18
C ALA A 81 7.09 7.99 -2.87
N PHE A 82 8.36 8.06 -2.47
CA PHE A 82 8.75 8.87 -1.33
C PHE A 82 10.16 9.44 -1.53
N SER A 83 10.49 10.44 -0.73
CA SER A 83 11.83 10.98 -0.67
C SER A 83 12.29 11.12 0.78
N ALA A 84 13.55 10.81 1.03
CA ALA A 84 14.21 10.96 2.32
C ALA A 84 15.71 11.24 2.10
N PRO A 85 16.46 11.73 3.10
CA PRO A 85 17.91 11.82 2.99
C PRO A 85 18.52 10.48 2.56
N THR A 86 19.51 10.51 1.67
CA THR A 86 20.10 9.27 1.09
C THR A 86 20.55 8.26 2.15
N ALA A 87 21.11 8.73 3.26
CA ALA A 87 21.52 7.84 4.36
C ALA A 87 20.34 7.10 5.02
N GLU A 88 19.15 7.71 5.06
CA GLU A 88 17.94 7.08 5.58
C GLU A 88 17.32 6.13 4.56
N VAL A 89 17.40 6.46 3.26
CA VAL A 89 17.05 5.54 2.18
C VAL A 89 17.92 4.29 2.24
N ASP A 90 19.24 4.43 2.36
CA ASP A 90 20.17 3.31 2.45
C ASP A 90 19.87 2.43 3.67
N ALA A 91 19.62 3.04 4.84
CA ALA A 91 19.23 2.30 6.05
C ALA A 91 17.89 1.56 5.88
N TRP A 92 16.91 2.20 5.23
CA TRP A 92 15.62 1.56 4.93
C TRP A 92 15.75 0.39 3.96
N LEU A 93 16.64 0.50 2.95
CA LEU A 93 16.94 -0.58 2.01
C LEU A 93 17.62 -1.77 2.72
N GLU A 94 18.57 -1.49 3.61
CA GLU A 94 19.20 -2.52 4.44
C GLU A 94 18.20 -3.24 5.34
N GLU A 95 17.29 -2.51 5.99
CA GLU A 95 16.28 -3.10 6.85
C GLU A 95 15.24 -3.92 6.06
N SER A 96 14.78 -3.39 4.92
CA SER A 96 13.73 -4.00 4.10
C SER A 96 14.21 -5.20 3.28
N PHE A 97 15.43 -5.14 2.77
CA PHE A 97 15.94 -6.10 1.78
C PHE A 97 17.26 -6.78 2.18
N GLY A 98 17.86 -6.39 3.30
CA GLY A 98 19.14 -6.93 3.79
C GLY A 98 20.38 -6.30 3.15
N SER A 99 20.24 -5.30 2.27
CA SER A 99 21.36 -4.57 1.66
C SER A 99 20.94 -3.24 1.04
N ALA A 100 21.76 -2.19 1.18
CA ALA A 100 21.60 -0.91 0.49
C ALA A 100 21.80 -1.03 -1.04
N ASP A 101 22.56 -2.04 -1.49
CA ASP A 101 22.86 -2.31 -2.90
C ASP A 101 21.92 -3.35 -3.52
N VAL A 102 20.72 -3.51 -2.96
CA VAL A 102 19.74 -4.53 -3.42
C VAL A 102 19.36 -4.35 -4.90
N ALA A 103 19.32 -3.12 -5.39
CA ALA A 103 18.93 -2.80 -6.76
C ALA A 103 20.19 -2.63 -7.64
N PRO A 104 20.43 -3.52 -8.63
CA PRO A 104 21.52 -3.33 -9.58
C PRO A 104 21.25 -2.17 -10.54
N ALA A 105 22.32 -1.54 -11.02
CA ALA A 105 22.27 -0.59 -12.14
C ALA A 105 21.74 -1.26 -13.41
N VAL A 106 20.85 -0.56 -14.12
CA VAL A 106 20.16 -1.08 -15.30
C VAL A 106 20.41 -0.21 -16.51
N PHE A 107 21.02 -0.80 -17.53
CA PHE A 107 21.11 -0.23 -18.88
C PHE A 107 19.92 -0.64 -19.77
N THR A 108 19.09 -1.56 -19.27
CA THR A 108 17.84 -2.02 -19.88
C THR A 108 16.93 -2.49 -18.75
N LEU A 109 15.69 -1.98 -18.69
CA LEU A 109 14.74 -2.40 -17.67
C LEU A 109 14.12 -3.75 -18.02
N ASN A 110 13.79 -4.52 -16.99
CA ASN A 110 12.88 -5.65 -17.15
C ASN A 110 11.54 -5.13 -17.73
N PRO A 111 10.94 -5.77 -18.75
CA PRO A 111 9.70 -5.29 -19.35
C PRO A 111 8.57 -5.04 -18.35
N ALA A 112 8.49 -5.87 -17.29
CA ALA A 112 7.51 -5.67 -16.22
C ALA A 112 7.76 -4.40 -15.40
N VAL A 113 9.03 -4.04 -15.17
CA VAL A 113 9.42 -2.84 -14.43
C VAL A 113 9.21 -1.60 -15.32
N ALA A 114 9.58 -1.68 -16.60
CA ALA A 114 9.33 -0.60 -17.56
C ALA A 114 7.84 -0.29 -17.71
N GLU A 115 6.99 -1.33 -17.80
CA GLU A 115 5.53 -1.20 -17.82
C GLU A 115 5.01 -0.59 -16.51
N ALA A 116 5.45 -1.11 -15.36
CA ALA A 116 4.98 -0.67 -14.05
C ALA A 116 5.25 0.82 -13.77
N PHE A 117 6.35 1.34 -14.28
CA PHE A 117 6.77 2.74 -14.08
C PHE A 117 6.56 3.63 -15.32
N GLU A 118 5.95 3.11 -16.39
CA GLU A 118 5.66 3.80 -17.66
C GLU A 118 6.90 4.43 -18.31
N VAL A 119 7.95 3.63 -18.45
CA VAL A 119 9.28 4.10 -18.87
C VAL A 119 9.52 3.78 -20.36
N GLU A 120 9.73 4.81 -21.17
CA GLU A 120 10.04 4.67 -22.60
C GLU A 120 11.55 4.55 -22.86
N ASP A 121 12.36 5.33 -22.15
CA ASP A 121 13.82 5.33 -22.22
C ASP A 121 14.42 5.19 -20.82
N VAL A 122 15.45 4.35 -20.68
CA VAL A 122 16.09 4.02 -19.39
C VAL A 122 17.39 4.83 -19.24
N PRO A 123 17.46 5.78 -18.30
CA PRO A 123 18.71 6.45 -17.95
C PRO A 123 19.74 5.48 -17.38
N GLU A 124 21.02 5.71 -17.68
CA GLU A 124 22.14 4.90 -17.17
C GLU A 124 22.31 4.98 -15.64
N THR A 125 21.68 5.97 -15.00
CA THR A 125 21.70 6.20 -13.56
C THR A 125 20.66 5.36 -12.81
N TRP A 126 19.80 4.62 -13.51
CA TRP A 126 18.73 3.90 -12.83
C TRP A 126 19.20 2.58 -12.24
N ARG A 127 18.69 2.29 -11.05
CA ARG A 127 18.79 1.01 -10.36
C ARG A 127 17.39 0.44 -10.18
N SER A 128 17.22 -0.85 -10.45
CA SER A 128 15.91 -1.48 -10.27
C SER A 128 16.00 -2.91 -9.75
N MET A 129 14.99 -3.29 -8.99
CA MET A 129 14.80 -4.65 -8.51
C MET A 129 13.37 -5.10 -8.80
N LYS A 130 13.21 -6.39 -9.11
CA LYS A 130 11.91 -7.06 -9.10
C LYS A 130 12.03 -8.33 -8.26
N THR A 131 11.09 -8.52 -7.34
CA THR A 131 11.00 -9.72 -6.51
C THR A 131 9.54 -10.13 -6.29
N SER A 132 9.33 -11.37 -5.85
CA SER A 132 8.02 -11.85 -5.40
C SER A 132 7.99 -11.86 -3.87
N VAL A 133 6.87 -11.45 -3.29
CA VAL A 133 6.70 -11.48 -1.83
C VAL A 133 6.38 -12.91 -1.42
N GLU A 134 7.22 -13.50 -0.56
CA GLU A 134 7.17 -14.93 -0.22
C GLU A 134 5.81 -15.34 0.35
N GLY A 135 5.29 -16.48 -0.13
CA GLY A 135 4.00 -17.02 0.32
C GLY A 135 2.78 -16.26 -0.22
N THR A 136 2.96 -15.29 -1.12
CA THR A 136 1.87 -14.50 -1.70
C THR A 136 1.90 -14.51 -3.23
N ARG A 137 0.94 -13.80 -3.85
CA ARG A 137 0.88 -13.53 -5.29
C ARG A 137 1.34 -12.13 -5.67
N LEU A 138 2.00 -11.45 -4.73
CA LEU A 138 2.43 -10.09 -4.92
C LEU A 138 3.80 -10.06 -5.61
N GLU A 139 3.91 -9.20 -6.61
CA GLU A 139 5.18 -8.80 -7.19
C GLU A 139 5.52 -7.40 -6.72
N LEU A 140 6.71 -7.27 -6.16
CA LEU A 140 7.30 -6.03 -5.69
C LEU A 140 8.38 -5.59 -6.67
N MET A 141 8.32 -4.32 -7.07
CA MET A 141 9.31 -3.68 -7.93
C MET A 141 9.79 -2.40 -7.26
N LEU A 142 11.09 -2.17 -7.33
CA LEU A 142 11.76 -1.01 -6.75
C LEU A 142 12.54 -0.31 -7.86
N LEU A 143 12.45 1.01 -7.89
CA LEU A 143 13.20 1.87 -8.80
C LEU A 143 13.84 3.02 -7.99
N ILE A 144 15.13 3.22 -8.22
CA ILE A 144 15.94 4.30 -7.64
C ILE A 144 16.74 4.93 -8.78
N ASP A 145 16.85 6.25 -8.79
CA ASP A 145 17.71 6.97 -9.73
C ASP A 145 18.97 7.45 -9.01
N ASP A 146 20.17 7.05 -9.42
CA ASP A 146 21.43 7.52 -8.84
C ASP A 146 21.71 9.01 -9.13
N ALA A 147 21.00 9.62 -10.07
CA ALA A 147 21.00 11.08 -10.22
C ALA A 147 20.27 11.78 -9.05
N ASP A 148 19.33 11.09 -8.40
CA ASP A 148 18.60 11.54 -7.23
C ASP A 148 18.30 10.36 -6.26
N PRO A 149 19.32 9.84 -5.56
CA PRO A 149 19.19 8.64 -4.74
C PRO A 149 18.34 8.88 -3.47
N ALA A 150 17.91 10.12 -3.23
CA ALA A 150 16.97 10.46 -2.18
C ALA A 150 15.52 10.10 -2.56
N ALA A 151 15.22 9.91 -3.85
CA ALA A 151 13.90 9.59 -4.34
C ALA A 151 13.77 8.10 -4.68
N VAL A 152 12.73 7.46 -4.12
CA VAL A 152 12.46 6.04 -4.28
C VAL A 152 11.05 5.83 -4.78
N ARG A 153 10.88 4.90 -5.73
CA ARG A 153 9.58 4.46 -6.23
C ARG A 153 9.44 2.97 -6.03
N LEU A 154 8.37 2.58 -5.36
CA LEU A 154 7.99 1.20 -5.07
C LEU A 154 6.69 0.89 -5.76
N HIS A 155 6.63 -0.22 -6.48
CA HIS A 155 5.42 -0.67 -7.16
C HIS A 155 5.06 -2.08 -6.68
N LEU A 156 3.82 -2.24 -6.22
CA LEU A 156 3.27 -3.49 -5.75
C LEU A 156 2.06 -3.86 -6.60
N ARG A 157 2.02 -5.10 -7.10
CA ARG A 157 0.88 -5.60 -7.86
C ARG A 157 0.57 -7.05 -7.50
N ARG A 158 -0.71 -7.43 -7.60
CA ARG A 158 -1.17 -8.78 -7.28
C ARG A 158 -1.57 -9.54 -8.54
N ARG A 159 -1.00 -10.73 -8.73
CA ARG A 159 -1.37 -11.62 -9.84
C ARG A 159 -2.74 -12.28 -9.60
N GLN A 160 -3.50 -12.43 -10.69
CA GLN A 160 -4.71 -13.25 -10.74
C GLN A 160 -4.40 -14.73 -10.48
N ASP A 161 -5.43 -15.47 -10.07
CA ASP A 161 -5.45 -16.94 -9.95
C ASP A 161 -5.22 -17.67 -11.29
#